data_AF-A0AB94IGP7-F1
#
_entry.id   AF-A0AB94IGP7-F1
#
_cell.length_a   1.000
_cell.length_b   1.000
_cell.length_c   1.000
_cell.angle_alpha   90.00
_cell.angle_beta   90.00
_cell.angle_gamma   90.00
#
_symmetry.space_group_name_H-M   'P 1'
#
loop_
_entity.id
_entity.type
_entity.pdbx_description
1 polymer ?
#
loop_
_entity_poly.entity_id
_entity_poly.type
_entity_poly.pdbx_seq_one_letter_code
_entity_poly.pdbx_strand_id
1 'polypeptide(L)' 'MNPMEMPLPELYYNVATAPLYIFQLIFCIGFLIFTRKEKGCLILIPKLYSLFIIVNYLVALYFRIFYY' A
#
# COMPACT_ATOMS: atom_id res chain seq x y z
N MET A 1 -9.46 18.84 14.36
CA MET A 1 -9.89 18.36 13.03
C MET A 1 -10.56 17.00 13.24
N ASN A 2 -11.84 16.84 12.89
CA ASN A 2 -12.46 15.51 12.91
C ASN A 2 -11.81 14.64 11.82
N PRO A 3 -11.49 13.36 12.07
CA PRO A 3 -10.83 12.50 11.08
C PRO A 3 -11.68 12.26 9.81
N MET A 4 -13.00 12.56 9.84
CA MET A 4 -13.92 12.43 8.70
C MET A 4 -13.87 13.58 7.69
N GLU A 5 -13.25 14.71 8.00
CA GLU A 5 -13.25 15.91 7.12
C GLU A 5 -11.89 16.12 6.44
N MET A 6 -10.95 15.19 6.60
CA MET A 6 -9.62 15.33 6.01
C MET A 6 -9.71 15.19 4.49
N PRO A 7 -9.23 16.19 3.71
CA PRO A 7 -9.17 16.07 2.27
C PRO A 7 -8.31 14.86 1.88
N LEU A 8 -8.79 14.08 0.90
CA LEU A 8 -8.09 12.90 0.35
C LEU A 8 -6.57 13.05 0.21
N PRO A 9 -6.02 14.15 -0.36
CA PRO A 9 -4.57 14.32 -0.47
C PRO A 9 -3.83 14.34 0.89
N GLU A 10 -4.43 14.91 1.93
CA GLU A 10 -3.83 15.00 3.26
C GLU A 10 -3.90 13.64 4.00
N LEU A 11 -4.95 12.85 3.73
CA LEU A 11 -5.06 11.47 4.20
C LEU A 11 -3.95 10.60 3.58
N TYR A 12 -3.78 10.67 2.27
CA TYR A 12 -2.73 9.94 1.55
C TYR A 12 -1.32 10.38 1.96
N TYR A 13 -1.12 11.67 2.26
CA TYR A 13 0.13 12.20 2.79
C TYR A 13 0.52 11.55 4.14
N ASN A 14 -0.44 11.44 5.07
CA ASN A 14 -0.22 10.80 6.37
C ASN A 14 -0.04 9.28 6.27
N VAL A 15 -0.71 8.63 5.31
CA VAL A 15 -0.53 7.19 5.06
C VAL A 15 0.86 6.89 4.48
N ALA A 16 1.41 7.76 3.64
CA ALA A 16 2.75 7.60 3.06
C ALA A 16 3.88 7.67 4.11
N THR A 17 3.66 8.33 5.25
CA THR A 17 4.62 8.45 6.36
C THR A 17 4.33 7.47 7.50
N ALA A 18 3.17 6.80 7.48
CA ALA A 18 2.79 5.88 8.54
C ALA A 18 3.69 4.62 8.54
N PRO A 19 4.43 4.36 9.64
CA PRO A 19 5.39 3.26 9.68
C PRO A 19 4.73 1.90 9.49
N LEU A 20 3.51 1.72 10.01
CA LEU A 20 2.73 0.49 9.84
C LEU A 20 2.45 0.18 8.35
N TYR A 21 2.15 1.21 7.56
CA TYR A 21 1.85 1.04 6.14
C TYR A 21 3.11 0.66 5.35
N ILE A 22 4.27 1.20 5.73
CA ILE A 22 5.58 0.85 5.17
C ILE A 22 5.94 -0.61 5.51
N PHE A 23 5.76 -1.04 6.76
CA PHE A 23 5.97 -2.44 7.14
C PHE A 23 5.05 -3.37 6.34
N GLN A 24 3.77 -3.02 6.21
CA GLN A 24 2.81 -3.79 5.43
C GLN A 24 3.23 -3.90 3.95
N LEU A 25 3.73 -2.81 3.35
CA LEU A 25 4.28 -2.82 2.00
C LEU A 25 5.46 -3.80 1.87
N ILE A 26 6.41 -3.77 2.81
CA ILE A 26 7.58 -4.66 2.82
C ILE A 26 7.13 -6.12 2.93
N PHE A 27 6.17 -6.43 3.80
CA PHE A 27 5.58 -7.77 3.92
C PHE A 27 4.88 -8.20 2.64
N CYS A 28 4.10 -7.33 1.99
CA CYS A 28 3.45 -7.62 0.72
C CYS A 28 4.45 -7.92 -0.41
N ILE A 29 5.53 -7.14 -0.50
CA ILE A 29 6.60 -7.37 -1.48
C ILE A 29 7.34 -8.67 -1.18
N GLY A 30 7.69 -8.92 0.09
CA GLY A 30 8.34 -10.15 0.53
C GLY A 30 7.47 -11.38 0.26
N PHE A 31 6.17 -11.29 0.52
CA PHE A 31 5.19 -12.32 0.18
C PHE A 31 5.18 -12.57 -1.33
N LEU A 32 5.01 -11.54 -2.16
CA LEU A 32 5.04 -11.67 -3.62
C LEU A 32 6.30 -12.37 -4.16
N ILE A 33 7.47 -12.10 -3.55
CA ILE A 33 8.74 -12.75 -3.92
C ILE A 33 8.76 -14.21 -3.49
N PHE A 34 8.37 -14.49 -2.23
CA PHE A 34 8.37 -15.85 -1.67
C PHE A 34 7.40 -16.78 -2.41
N THR A 35 6.18 -16.31 -2.63
CA THR A 35 5.11 -17.07 -3.31
C THR A 35 5.20 -17.00 -4.84
N ARG A 36 6.27 -16.44 -5.41
CA ARG A 36 6.46 -16.31 -6.87
C ARG A 36 6.51 -17.65 -7.61
N LYS A 37 7.06 -18.69 -6.96
CA LYS A 37 7.18 -20.04 -7.54
C LYS A 37 5.97 -20.93 -7.27
N GLU A 38 5.09 -20.54 -6.35
CA GLU A 38 3.91 -21.33 -6.02
C GLU A 38 2.76 -21.03 -6.97
N LYS A 39 2.11 -22.08 -7.47
CA LYS A 39 1.00 -22.01 -8.44
C LYS A 39 -0.35 -22.40 -7.81
N GLY A 40 -0.52 -22.16 -6.52
CA GLY A 40 -1.77 -22.46 -5.81
C GLY A 40 -2.84 -21.38 -6.03
N CYS A 41 -4.09 -21.78 -6.29
CA CYS A 41 -5.22 -20.85 -6.46
C CYS A 41 -5.46 -19.98 -5.21
N LEU A 42 -5.22 -20.52 -4.01
CA LEU A 42 -5.37 -19.80 -2.73
C LEU A 42 -4.42 -18.60 -2.59
N ILE A 43 -3.33 -18.56 -3.37
CA ILE A 43 -2.33 -17.50 -3.33
C ILE A 43 -2.73 -16.31 -4.22
N LEU A 44 -3.69 -16.49 -5.13
CA LEU A 44 -4.15 -15.40 -6.01
C LEU A 44 -4.75 -14.23 -5.22
N ILE A 45 -5.57 -14.52 -4.21
CA ILE A 45 -6.23 -13.51 -3.37
C ILE A 45 -5.19 -12.61 -2.64
N PRO A 46 -4.25 -13.16 -1.85
CA PRO A 46 -3.25 -12.33 -1.16
C PRO A 46 -2.28 -11.65 -2.13
N LYS A 47 -2.06 -12.22 -3.33
CA LYS A 47 -1.25 -11.59 -4.38
C LYS A 47 -1.95 -10.37 -4.98
N LEU A 48 -3.26 -10.45 -5.21
CA LEU A 48 -4.07 -9.32 -5.68
C LEU A 48 -4.17 -8.23 -4.60
N TYR A 49 -4.33 -8.63 -3.34
CA TYR A 49 -4.30 -7.71 -2.20
C TYR A 49 -2.95 -6.99 -2.08
N SER A 50 -1.85 -7.73 -2.23
CA SER A 50 -0.51 -7.14 -2.21
C SER A 50 -0.29 -6.15 -3.36
N LEU A 51 -0.81 -6.46 -4.56
CA LEU A 51 -0.79 -5.53 -5.68
C LEU A 51 -1.58 -4.26 -5.36
N PHE A 52 -2.77 -4.38 -4.77
CA PHE A 52 -3.60 -3.24 -4.36
C PHE A 52 -2.88 -2.33 -3.35
N ILE A 53 -2.22 -2.91 -2.33
CA ILE A 53 -1.43 -2.15 -1.35
C ILE A 53 -0.27 -1.40 -2.02
N ILE A 54 0.44 -2.04 -2.95
CA ILE A 54 1.55 -1.42 -3.69
C ILE A 54 1.06 -0.24 -4.54
N VAL A 55 -0.05 -0.41 -5.26
CA VAL A 55 -0.64 0.67 -6.07
C VAL A 55 -1.09 1.83 -5.19
N ASN A 56 -1.76 1.55 -4.07
CA ASN A 56 -2.17 2.60 -3.12
C ASN A 56 -0.97 3.36 -2.55
N TYR A 57 0.13 2.66 -2.25
CA TYR A 57 1.36 3.30 -1.80
C TYR A 57 1.99 4.18 -2.87
N LEU A 58 2.00 3.74 -4.14
CA LEU A 58 2.48 4.56 -5.26
C LEU A 58 1.65 5.83 -5.43
N VAL A 59 0.32 5.73 -5.28
CA VAL A 59 -0.59 6.88 -5.28
C VAL A 59 -0.27 7.82 -4.11
N ALA A 60 -0.06 7.28 -2.91
CA ALA A 60 0.32 8.05 -1.72
C ALA A 60 1.65 8.80 -1.92
N LEU A 61 2.63 8.11 -2.51
CA LEU A 61 3.94 8.66 -2.82
C LEU A 61 3.85 9.72 -3.93
N TYR A 62 2.98 9.54 -4.92
CA TYR A 62 2.70 10.54 -5.94
C TYR A 62 2.13 11.82 -5.33
N PHE A 63 1.11 11.72 -4.47
CA PHE A 63 0.58 12.89 -3.75
C PHE A 63 1.66 13.57 -2.91
N ARG A 64 2.52 12.80 -2.24
CA ARG A 64 3.60 13.37 -1.43
C ARG A 64 4.68 14.10 -2.24
N ILE A 65 4.98 13.68 -3.46
CA ILE A 65 6.06 14.25 -4.28
C ILE A 65 5.56 15.37 -5.20
N PHE A 66 4.34 15.24 -5.74
CA PHE A 66 3.81 16.12 -6.78
C PHE A 66 2.71 17.07 -6.29
N TYR A 67 2.08 16.81 -5.14
CA TYR A 67 0.98 17.64 -4.63
C TYR A 67 1.37 18.52 -3.44
N TYR A 68 2.41 18.16 -2.69
CA TYR A 68 2.97 18.91 -1.57
C TYR A 68 4.47 19.12 -1.79
#